data_AF-A0A7W9S4D6-F1
#
_entry.id   AF-A0A7W9S4D6-F1
#
_cell.length_a   1.000
_cell.length_b   1.000
_cell.length_c   1.000
_cell.angle_alpha   90.00
_cell.angle_beta   90.00
_cell.angle_gamma   90.00
#
_symmetry.space_group_name_H-M   'P 1'
#
loop_
_entity.id
_entity.type
_entity.pdbx_description
1 polymer ?
#
loop_
_entity_poly.entity_id
_entity_poly.type
_entity_poly.pdbx_seq_one_letter_code
_entity_poly.pdbx_strand_id
1 'polypeptide(L)'
;MGTADERPLRIMRVCRWVDLTPTMRRVTLAGADVGPLAGSGLHARLLFPEDDQPQWPHVSADGRPVWNRGQARMPIRAYTLRNIRADAGEVDIDFFLHDGDGVAASWAKNVKADALLGIIGPIGRPVDEADWYLFAGDESSLPPIARMLENLPHDARGLVLIEIANAQERQVLQAPAGMEIRWLQRDGEPGLPHGRLLAQAVVETPVPETGRVACWLGAELTAFQIARAHWRKLGHIDESRIHVAPYWNAAKQTRTEVKLLARPTPAELFEPVDTEGLAALWRRNLADRTPSGVPDFAAAHAVTEAHLMAALVGESVIRLDTDWEGIVQALPEAGEVTVVTRNPAATHRKHGVFDRIMWNEERPVVLDRNINLRIRLESWTHGFFAGAQIAGYDADGLHIFDSCGRSVLHVLACTPAGGEKLRELAQRFRDSDQNPRIGVHRPSPPPAAPDDAEIDVAALAAQWRSMLDTHDIFALARRHGAQRTQSYRLVPDDLAWQVDTELFFEVLKEAARQGEGVMIFVGSPGNVQIHIGQVNTVSVTAKRLSVEDETFGLEIARSHAASCWLVSKPTIDGEIRSIELFDDQGDQIAWVFGERRPGSAQAHSWHALLDRICGRTPVAIPA
;
A
#
# COMPACT_ATOMS: atom_id res chain seq x y z
N MET A 1 -35.35 -0.47 23.00
CA MET A 1 -34.14 -1.30 22.91
C MET A 1 -34.37 -2.30 21.79
N GLY A 2 -33.93 -2.00 20.56
CA GLY A 2 -33.95 -2.97 19.47
C GLY A 2 -32.83 -3.98 19.73
N THR A 3 -33.17 -5.26 19.74
CA THR A 3 -32.20 -6.36 19.84
C THR A 3 -31.15 -6.21 18.74
N ALA A 4 -29.87 -6.38 19.09
CA ALA A 4 -28.81 -6.43 18.11
C ALA A 4 -29.19 -7.45 17.02
N ASP A 5 -28.96 -7.08 15.76
CA ASP A 5 -29.20 -7.92 14.57
C ASP A 5 -28.26 -9.13 14.63
N GLU A 6 -28.64 -10.18 15.37
CA GLU A 6 -27.86 -11.40 15.49
C GLU A 6 -27.73 -12.06 14.12
N ARG A 7 -26.49 -12.28 13.69
CA ARG A 7 -26.16 -12.94 12.41
C ARG A 7 -25.60 -14.33 12.71
N PRO A 8 -26.44 -15.31 13.09
CA PRO A 8 -25.94 -16.62 13.49
C PRO A 8 -25.28 -17.33 12.31
N LEU A 9 -24.37 -18.24 12.64
CA LEU A 9 -23.83 -19.19 11.67
C LEU A 9 -24.91 -20.22 11.32
N ARG A 10 -25.19 -20.36 10.03
CA ARG A 10 -26.07 -21.39 9.47
C ARG A 10 -25.24 -22.43 8.76
N ILE A 11 -25.43 -23.69 9.11
CA ILE A 11 -24.81 -24.81 8.41
C ILE A 11 -25.77 -25.25 7.31
N MET A 12 -25.30 -25.15 6.07
CA MET A 12 -26.07 -25.43 4.88
C MET A 12 -25.52 -26.66 4.15
N ARG A 13 -26.38 -27.35 3.42
CA ARG A 13 -26.01 -28.48 2.56
C ARG A 13 -26.29 -28.14 1.10
N VAL A 14 -25.44 -28.60 0.20
CA VAL A 14 -25.69 -28.52 -1.24
C VAL A 14 -26.82 -29.47 -1.63
N CYS A 15 -27.90 -28.93 -2.20
CA CYS A 15 -29.02 -29.72 -2.72
C CYS A 15 -28.91 -29.98 -4.22
N ARG A 16 -28.52 -28.94 -4.98
CA ARG A 16 -28.41 -29.00 -6.44
C ARG A 16 -27.53 -27.85 -6.95
N TRP A 17 -27.08 -27.96 -8.20
CA TRP A 17 -26.40 -26.88 -8.91
C TRP A 17 -26.75 -26.91 -10.39
N VAL A 18 -26.59 -25.77 -11.05
CA VAL A 18 -26.80 -25.60 -12.50
C VAL A 18 -25.78 -24.60 -13.04
N ASP A 19 -25.23 -24.89 -14.22
CA ASP A 19 -24.39 -23.95 -14.96
C ASP A 19 -25.31 -22.96 -15.69
N LEU A 20 -25.23 -21.68 -15.30
CA LEU A 20 -26.00 -20.59 -15.91
C LEU A 20 -25.35 -20.14 -17.23
N THR A 21 -24.02 -20.10 -17.23
CA THR A 21 -23.15 -19.81 -18.37
C THR A 21 -21.87 -20.65 -18.21
N PRO A 22 -20.99 -20.75 -19.23
CA PRO A 22 -19.76 -21.52 -19.10
C PRO A 22 -18.90 -21.14 -17.88
N THR A 23 -18.90 -19.87 -17.48
CA THR A 23 -18.15 -19.39 -16.30
C THR A 23 -19.00 -19.06 -15.07
N MET A 24 -20.30 -19.37 -15.04
CA MET A 24 -21.15 -19.11 -13.88
C MET A 24 -21.97 -20.32 -13.47
N ARG A 25 -21.80 -20.76 -12.21
CA ARG A 25 -22.58 -21.86 -11.63
C ARG A 25 -23.42 -21.39 -10.45
N ARG A 26 -24.73 -21.63 -10.51
CA ARG A 26 -25.63 -21.48 -9.38
C ARG A 26 -25.61 -22.74 -8.53
N VAL A 27 -25.37 -22.61 -7.24
CA VAL A 27 -25.49 -23.68 -6.24
C VAL A 27 -26.64 -23.33 -5.31
N THR A 28 -27.60 -24.26 -5.18
CA THR A 28 -28.68 -24.16 -4.20
C THR A 28 -28.29 -24.89 -2.92
N LEU A 29 -28.33 -24.15 -1.82
CA LEU A 29 -28.03 -24.60 -0.47
C LEU A 29 -29.32 -24.70 0.35
N ALA A 30 -29.52 -25.78 1.10
CA ALA A 30 -30.62 -25.89 2.05
C ALA A 30 -30.14 -25.95 3.51
N GLY A 31 -30.93 -25.37 4.40
CA GLY A 31 -30.67 -25.35 5.83
C GLY A 31 -31.82 -24.72 6.61
N ALA A 32 -31.69 -24.70 7.93
CA ALA A 32 -32.68 -24.09 8.81
C ALA A 32 -32.51 -22.57 8.86
N ASP A 33 -33.61 -21.88 9.20
CA ASP A 33 -33.63 -20.45 9.51
C ASP A 33 -33.05 -19.55 8.40
N VAL A 34 -33.33 -19.81 7.12
CA VAL A 34 -32.79 -18.96 6.03
C VAL A 34 -33.51 -17.62 5.87
N GLY A 35 -34.70 -17.45 6.48
CA GLY A 35 -35.54 -16.26 6.34
C GLY A 35 -34.82 -14.94 6.63
N PRO A 36 -34.06 -14.80 7.74
CA PRO A 36 -33.31 -13.58 8.05
C PRO A 36 -32.26 -13.18 7.00
N LEU A 37 -31.81 -14.11 6.14
CA LEU A 37 -30.91 -13.79 5.02
C LEU A 37 -31.55 -12.87 3.98
N ALA A 38 -32.88 -12.74 3.97
CA ALA A 38 -33.63 -11.81 3.12
C ALA A 38 -33.58 -10.35 3.58
N GLY A 39 -32.80 -10.02 4.62
CA GLY A 39 -32.54 -8.64 5.02
C GLY A 39 -31.84 -7.79 3.94
N SER A 40 -31.58 -6.52 4.28
CA SER A 40 -31.09 -5.50 3.33
C SER A 40 -29.67 -5.71 2.81
N GLY A 41 -28.89 -6.64 3.39
CA GLY A 41 -27.54 -6.95 2.91
C GLY A 41 -27.58 -7.81 1.64
N LEU A 42 -26.73 -7.47 0.68
CA LEU A 42 -26.63 -8.18 -0.61
C LEU A 42 -25.89 -9.52 -0.48
N HIS A 43 -24.95 -9.63 0.46
CA HIS A 43 -24.00 -10.73 0.53
C HIS A 43 -24.12 -11.52 1.84
N ALA A 44 -23.45 -12.67 1.89
CA ALA A 44 -23.16 -13.40 3.12
C ALA A 44 -21.71 -13.88 3.11
N ARG A 45 -21.14 -14.13 4.29
CA ARG A 45 -19.86 -14.83 4.41
C ARG A 45 -20.11 -16.33 4.31
N LEU A 46 -19.50 -16.96 3.33
CA LEU A 46 -19.46 -18.41 3.16
C LEU A 46 -18.18 -18.96 3.79
N LEU A 47 -18.31 -19.99 4.62
CA LEU A 47 -17.22 -20.72 5.26
C LEU A 47 -17.07 -22.07 4.57
N PHE A 48 -15.88 -22.34 4.04
CA PHE A 48 -15.57 -23.53 3.24
C PHE A 48 -14.82 -24.55 4.11
N PRO A 49 -15.48 -25.62 4.57
CA PRO A 49 -14.80 -26.67 5.33
C PRO A 49 -13.91 -27.54 4.42
N GLU A 50 -12.78 -27.99 4.94
CA GLU A 50 -11.88 -28.94 4.25
C GLU A 50 -12.26 -30.41 4.53
N ASP A 51 -12.91 -30.67 5.67
CA ASP A 51 -13.30 -32.00 6.13
C ASP A 51 -14.83 -32.19 6.15
N ASP A 52 -15.28 -33.44 6.05
CA ASP A 52 -16.72 -33.80 6.14
C ASP A 52 -17.30 -33.65 7.58
N GLN A 53 -16.44 -33.50 8.59
CA GLN A 53 -16.83 -33.22 9.98
C GLN A 53 -16.19 -31.92 10.48
N PRO A 54 -16.62 -30.76 9.96
CA PRO A 54 -15.99 -29.49 10.25
C PRO A 54 -16.22 -29.00 11.68
N GLN A 55 -15.17 -28.45 12.29
CA GLN A 55 -15.29 -27.70 13.55
C GLN A 55 -15.67 -26.25 13.25
N TRP A 56 -16.94 -25.91 13.41
CA TRP A 56 -17.46 -24.58 13.14
C TRP A 56 -17.02 -23.52 14.16
N PRO A 57 -16.86 -22.24 13.76
CA PRO A 57 -16.59 -21.15 14.70
C PRO A 57 -17.86 -20.74 15.46
N HIS A 58 -17.68 -20.10 16.61
CA HIS A 58 -18.74 -19.31 17.23
C HIS A 58 -18.91 -17.97 16.49
N VAL A 59 -20.05 -17.31 16.64
CA VAL A 59 -20.25 -15.96 16.09
C VAL A 59 -20.38 -14.97 17.23
N SER A 60 -19.55 -13.93 17.24
CA SER A 60 -19.65 -12.83 18.22
C SER A 60 -20.86 -11.94 17.93
N ALA A 61 -21.23 -11.10 18.90
CA ALA A 61 -22.38 -10.20 18.80
C ALA A 61 -22.31 -9.22 17.61
N ASP A 62 -21.10 -8.93 17.09
CA ASP A 62 -20.88 -8.10 15.90
C ASP A 62 -20.88 -8.92 14.58
N GLY A 63 -21.27 -10.20 14.64
CA GLY A 63 -21.41 -11.08 13.49
C GLY A 63 -20.07 -11.56 12.92
N ARG A 64 -18.98 -11.58 13.71
CA ARG A 64 -17.67 -12.09 13.29
C ARG A 64 -17.46 -13.54 13.75
N PRO A 65 -16.81 -14.40 12.94
CA PRO A 65 -16.46 -15.74 13.36
C PRO A 65 -15.32 -15.70 14.40
N VAL A 66 -15.51 -16.41 15.51
CA VAL A 66 -14.58 -16.55 16.62
C VAL A 66 -14.13 -18.02 16.70
N TRP A 67 -12.82 -18.23 16.63
CA TRP A 67 -12.18 -19.54 16.63
C TRP A 67 -11.56 -19.84 18.00
N ASN A 68 -11.72 -21.07 18.48
CA ASN A 68 -11.07 -21.50 19.70
C ASN A 68 -9.55 -21.65 19.50
N ARG A 69 -8.77 -21.53 20.58
CA ARG A 69 -7.31 -21.66 20.52
C ARG A 69 -6.92 -23.05 19.99
N GLY A 70 -6.15 -23.08 18.90
CA GLY A 70 -5.71 -24.32 18.24
C GLY A 70 -6.68 -24.89 17.20
N GLN A 71 -7.86 -24.26 16.99
CA GLN A 71 -8.80 -24.65 15.95
C GLN A 71 -8.30 -24.18 14.57
N ALA A 72 -8.30 -25.08 13.59
CA ALA A 72 -8.00 -24.73 12.21
C ALA A 72 -9.04 -23.74 11.65
N ARG A 73 -8.58 -22.72 10.92
CA ARG A 73 -9.47 -21.69 10.37
C ARG A 73 -9.92 -22.07 8.97
N MET A 74 -11.22 -22.05 8.75
CA MET A 74 -11.80 -22.24 7.41
C MET A 74 -11.61 -20.99 6.56
N PRO A 75 -11.35 -21.13 5.24
CA PRO A 75 -11.47 -20.04 4.30
C PRO A 75 -12.87 -19.41 4.35
N ILE A 76 -12.91 -18.08 4.33
CA ILE A 76 -14.16 -17.30 4.32
C ILE A 76 -14.19 -16.43 3.07
N ARG A 77 -15.31 -16.43 2.32
CA ARG A 77 -15.51 -15.53 1.17
C ARG A 77 -16.88 -14.88 1.23
N ALA A 78 -16.98 -13.64 0.79
CA ALA A 78 -18.28 -12.98 0.64
C ALA A 78 -18.90 -13.35 -0.70
N TYR A 79 -20.16 -13.76 -0.69
CA TYR A 79 -20.92 -14.09 -1.90
C TYR A 79 -22.31 -13.48 -1.85
N THR A 80 -22.85 -13.12 -3.00
CA THR A 80 -24.21 -12.60 -3.13
C THR A 80 -25.23 -13.68 -2.83
N LEU A 81 -26.14 -13.38 -1.91
CA LEU A 81 -27.34 -14.17 -1.66
C LEU A 81 -28.31 -13.90 -2.84
N ARG A 82 -28.49 -14.83 -3.78
CA ARG A 82 -29.25 -14.53 -5.02
C ARG A 82 -30.74 -14.63 -4.86
N ASN A 83 -31.22 -15.79 -4.43
CA ASN A 83 -32.63 -16.05 -4.13
C ASN A 83 -32.71 -16.72 -2.78
N ILE A 84 -33.61 -16.26 -1.92
CA ILE A 84 -33.85 -16.85 -0.60
C ILE A 84 -35.30 -17.32 -0.58
N ARG A 85 -35.50 -18.62 -0.44
CA ARG A 85 -36.82 -19.26 -0.36
C ARG A 85 -37.02 -19.75 1.06
N ALA A 86 -37.51 -18.86 1.91
CA ALA A 86 -37.69 -19.11 3.35
C ALA A 86 -38.53 -20.36 3.62
N ASP A 87 -39.65 -20.51 2.91
CA ASP A 87 -40.57 -21.66 3.07
C ASP A 87 -39.93 -23.00 2.69
N ALA A 88 -38.98 -22.98 1.76
CA ALA A 88 -38.25 -24.18 1.33
C ALA A 88 -36.94 -24.39 2.12
N GLY A 89 -36.52 -23.43 2.95
CA GLY A 89 -35.22 -23.46 3.61
C GLY A 89 -34.03 -23.35 2.64
N GLU A 90 -34.22 -22.74 1.46
CA GLU A 90 -33.21 -22.74 0.39
C GLU A 90 -32.64 -21.35 0.10
N VAL A 91 -31.36 -21.32 -0.30
CA VAL A 91 -30.65 -20.13 -0.77
C VAL A 91 -29.86 -20.48 -2.04
N ASP A 92 -29.99 -19.67 -3.08
CA ASP A 92 -29.14 -19.75 -4.26
C ASP A 92 -27.92 -18.82 -4.10
N ILE A 93 -26.74 -19.34 -4.45
CA ILE A 93 -25.51 -18.58 -4.60
C ILE A 93 -24.94 -18.83 -6.00
N ASP A 94 -24.57 -17.76 -6.68
CA ASP A 94 -23.93 -17.83 -8.00
C ASP A 94 -22.42 -17.68 -7.84
N PHE A 95 -21.68 -18.66 -8.36
CA PHE A 95 -20.22 -18.75 -8.32
C PHE A 95 -19.63 -18.50 -9.70
N PHE A 96 -18.82 -17.45 -9.80
CA PHE A 96 -17.97 -17.22 -10.96
C PHE A 96 -16.80 -18.20 -10.98
N LEU A 97 -16.65 -18.93 -12.08
CA LEU A 97 -15.69 -20.00 -12.29
C LEU A 97 -14.51 -19.47 -13.10
N HIS A 98 -13.49 -18.95 -12.42
CA HIS A 98 -12.24 -18.53 -13.05
C HIS A 98 -11.15 -19.61 -12.92
N ASP A 99 -10.10 -19.52 -13.73
CA ASP A 99 -9.01 -20.51 -13.80
C ASP A 99 -7.91 -20.34 -12.73
N GLY A 100 -8.18 -19.56 -11.69
CA GLY A 100 -7.26 -19.39 -10.55
C GLY A 100 -7.51 -20.39 -9.43
N ASP A 101 -6.54 -20.52 -8.52
CA ASP A 101 -6.58 -21.41 -7.34
C ASP A 101 -7.47 -20.89 -6.20
N GLY A 102 -8.55 -20.17 -6.53
CA GLY A 102 -9.48 -19.62 -5.56
C GLY A 102 -10.29 -20.73 -4.88
N VAL A 103 -10.24 -20.82 -3.55
CA VAL A 103 -10.96 -21.85 -2.75
C VAL A 103 -12.43 -22.00 -3.18
N ALA A 104 -13.15 -20.88 -3.36
CA ALA A 104 -14.56 -20.91 -3.69
C ALA A 104 -14.84 -21.31 -5.15
N ALA A 105 -14.05 -20.82 -6.11
CA ALA A 105 -14.16 -21.23 -7.51
C ALA A 105 -13.83 -22.72 -7.69
N SER A 106 -12.75 -23.19 -7.05
CA SER A 106 -12.36 -24.61 -7.03
C SER A 106 -13.43 -25.48 -6.37
N TRP A 107 -13.97 -25.04 -5.23
CA TRP A 107 -15.07 -25.73 -4.55
C TRP A 107 -16.32 -25.82 -5.44
N ALA A 108 -16.71 -24.73 -6.11
CA ALA A 108 -17.89 -24.70 -6.98
C ALA A 108 -17.71 -25.55 -8.24
N LYS A 109 -16.51 -25.56 -8.84
CA LYS A 109 -16.14 -26.44 -9.97
C LYS A 109 -16.32 -27.91 -9.58
N ASN A 110 -15.94 -28.27 -8.36
CA ASN A 110 -15.95 -29.64 -7.83
C ASN A 110 -17.11 -29.92 -6.85
N VAL A 111 -18.18 -29.13 -6.91
CA VAL A 111 -19.27 -29.21 -5.93
C VAL A 111 -19.92 -30.60 -5.93
N LYS A 112 -20.22 -31.12 -4.74
CA LYS A 112 -20.86 -32.42 -4.53
C LYS A 112 -22.18 -32.25 -3.81
N ALA A 113 -23.11 -33.16 -4.07
CA ALA A 113 -24.34 -33.26 -3.28
C ALA A 113 -24.00 -33.44 -1.80
N ASP A 114 -24.82 -32.86 -0.93
CA ASP A 114 -24.72 -32.90 0.53
C ASP A 114 -23.46 -32.26 1.15
N ALA A 115 -22.56 -31.69 0.34
CA ALA A 115 -21.41 -30.94 0.83
C ALA A 115 -21.85 -29.77 1.73
N LEU A 116 -21.09 -29.53 2.81
CA LEU A 116 -21.42 -28.51 3.81
C LEU A 116 -20.80 -27.15 3.48
N LEU A 117 -21.55 -26.09 3.79
CA LEU A 117 -21.06 -24.71 3.83
C LEU A 117 -21.62 -23.98 5.05
N GLY A 118 -20.81 -23.14 5.68
CA GLY A 118 -21.29 -22.21 6.70
C GLY A 118 -21.72 -20.89 6.07
N ILE A 119 -22.83 -20.30 6.51
CA ILE A 119 -23.31 -18.97 6.09
C ILE A 119 -23.46 -18.06 7.30
N ILE A 120 -22.81 -16.90 7.26
CA ILE A 120 -23.02 -15.80 8.22
C ILE A 120 -23.46 -14.57 7.43
N GLY A 121 -24.67 -14.09 7.69
CA GLY A 121 -25.23 -12.94 6.98
C GLY A 121 -26.66 -12.62 7.40
N PRO A 122 -27.30 -11.66 6.71
CA PRO A 122 -26.77 -10.93 5.56
C PRO A 122 -25.71 -9.87 5.96
N ILE A 123 -24.83 -9.50 5.03
CA ILE A 123 -23.81 -8.46 5.16
C ILE A 123 -23.78 -7.57 3.92
N GLY A 124 -23.07 -6.44 4.02
CA GLY A 124 -23.02 -5.42 2.99
C GLY A 124 -24.16 -4.41 3.13
N ARG A 125 -23.97 -3.25 2.53
CA ARG A 125 -24.97 -2.18 2.49
C ARG A 125 -25.77 -2.29 1.18
N PRO A 126 -27.10 -2.07 1.18
CA PRO A 126 -27.83 -1.88 -0.05
C PRO A 126 -27.34 -0.64 -0.80
N VAL A 127 -27.60 -0.57 -2.11
CA VAL A 127 -27.40 0.67 -2.88
C VAL A 127 -28.37 1.73 -2.39
N ASP A 128 -27.88 2.95 -2.26
CA ASP A 128 -28.68 4.10 -1.83
C ASP A 128 -29.71 4.51 -2.88
N GLU A 129 -30.87 5.01 -2.44
CA GLU A 129 -31.89 5.57 -3.33
C GLU A 129 -31.36 6.81 -4.06
N ALA A 130 -31.48 6.85 -5.38
CA ALA A 130 -30.91 7.88 -6.24
C ALA A 130 -31.84 8.20 -7.41
N ASP A 131 -31.65 9.37 -8.00
CA ASP A 131 -32.39 9.81 -9.19
C ASP A 131 -31.80 9.16 -10.46
N TRP A 132 -30.52 8.76 -10.39
CA TRP A 132 -29.81 8.07 -11.47
C TRP A 132 -28.77 7.07 -10.93
N TYR A 133 -28.69 5.89 -11.55
CA TYR A 133 -27.83 4.78 -11.11
C TYR A 133 -26.77 4.42 -12.17
N LEU A 134 -25.55 4.14 -11.72
CA LEU A 134 -24.49 3.55 -12.55
C LEU A 134 -23.95 2.29 -11.89
N PHE A 135 -24.25 1.14 -12.49
CA PHE A 135 -23.72 -0.15 -12.06
C PHE A 135 -22.68 -0.64 -13.05
N ALA A 136 -21.55 -1.11 -12.57
CA ALA A 136 -20.49 -1.62 -13.43
C ALA A 136 -19.87 -2.89 -12.84
N GLY A 137 -19.53 -3.86 -13.68
CA GLY A 137 -18.87 -5.07 -13.21
C GLY A 137 -18.47 -6.02 -14.33
N ASP A 138 -17.71 -7.04 -13.98
CA ASP A 138 -17.46 -8.19 -14.85
C ASP A 138 -18.41 -9.35 -14.50
N GLU A 139 -18.18 -10.55 -15.04
CA GLU A 139 -19.01 -11.73 -14.77
C GLU A 139 -19.18 -12.01 -13.27
N SER A 140 -18.15 -11.73 -12.45
CA SER A 140 -18.21 -11.94 -11.00
C SER A 140 -19.25 -11.06 -10.29
N SER A 141 -19.67 -9.98 -10.94
CA SER A 141 -20.67 -9.03 -10.46
C SER A 141 -22.06 -9.18 -11.07
N LEU A 142 -22.25 -10.11 -12.00
CA LEU A 142 -23.58 -10.46 -12.48
C LEU A 142 -24.55 -10.79 -11.32
N PRO A 143 -24.15 -11.57 -10.29
CA PRO A 143 -25.06 -11.88 -9.19
C PRO A 143 -25.55 -10.65 -8.39
N PRO A 144 -24.68 -9.77 -7.84
CA PRO A 144 -25.16 -8.58 -7.16
C PRO A 144 -25.86 -7.60 -8.09
N ILE A 145 -25.40 -7.39 -9.33
CA ILE A 145 -26.08 -6.50 -10.29
C ILE A 145 -27.50 -6.97 -10.55
N ALA A 146 -27.71 -8.27 -10.81
CA ALA A 146 -29.04 -8.82 -11.03
C ALA A 146 -29.94 -8.60 -9.81
N ARG A 147 -29.45 -8.90 -8.59
CA ARG A 147 -30.22 -8.68 -7.36
C ARG A 147 -30.55 -7.21 -7.13
N MET A 148 -29.64 -6.29 -7.43
CA MET A 148 -29.91 -4.85 -7.28
C MET A 148 -30.97 -4.39 -8.27
N LEU A 149 -30.86 -4.77 -9.54
CA LEU A 149 -31.83 -4.41 -10.58
C LEU A 149 -33.24 -4.93 -10.25
N GLU A 150 -33.35 -6.16 -9.74
CA GLU A 150 -34.62 -6.77 -9.31
C GLU A 150 -35.28 -6.01 -8.13
N ASN A 151 -34.49 -5.31 -7.30
CA ASN A 151 -34.96 -4.59 -6.11
C ASN A 151 -35.03 -3.06 -6.29
N LEU A 152 -34.65 -2.54 -7.46
CA LEU A 152 -34.77 -1.11 -7.75
C LEU A 152 -36.24 -0.69 -7.92
N PRO A 153 -36.58 0.59 -7.65
CA PRO A 153 -37.87 1.15 -8.03
C PRO A 153 -38.17 0.97 -9.52
N HIS A 154 -39.44 0.75 -9.86
CA HIS A 154 -39.87 0.52 -11.25
C HIS A 154 -39.54 1.66 -12.23
N ASP A 155 -39.39 2.87 -11.69
CA ASP A 155 -39.08 4.11 -12.39
C ASP A 155 -37.60 4.50 -12.31
N ALA A 156 -36.75 3.63 -11.75
CA ALA A 156 -35.31 3.84 -11.70
C ALA A 156 -34.72 4.02 -13.10
N ARG A 157 -33.76 4.95 -13.19
CA ARG A 157 -33.07 5.31 -14.43
C ARG A 157 -31.57 5.18 -14.24
N GLY A 158 -30.87 4.76 -15.28
CA GLY A 158 -29.44 4.53 -15.14
C GLY A 158 -28.82 3.74 -16.25
N LEU A 159 -27.56 3.40 -16.03
CA LEU A 159 -26.74 2.58 -16.92
C LEU A 159 -26.11 1.43 -16.16
N VAL A 160 -26.09 0.27 -16.79
CA VAL A 160 -25.39 -0.93 -16.33
C VAL A 160 -24.33 -1.28 -17.38
N LEU A 161 -23.07 -1.38 -16.96
CA LEU A 161 -21.94 -1.77 -17.78
C LEU A 161 -21.46 -3.15 -17.31
N ILE A 162 -21.53 -4.16 -18.18
CA ILE A 162 -21.13 -5.52 -17.81
C ILE A 162 -20.12 -6.05 -18.81
N GLU A 163 -18.90 -6.25 -18.34
CA GLU A 163 -17.87 -6.93 -19.12
C GLU A 163 -18.00 -8.44 -19.03
N ILE A 164 -17.96 -9.10 -20.18
CA ILE A 164 -18.10 -10.55 -20.31
C ILE A 164 -17.08 -11.10 -21.30
N ALA A 165 -16.68 -12.36 -21.13
CA ALA A 165 -15.70 -13.01 -22.00
C ALA A 165 -16.17 -13.03 -23.46
N ASN A 166 -17.43 -13.39 -23.68
CA ASN A 166 -18.07 -13.52 -24.98
C ASN A 166 -19.59 -13.61 -24.80
N ALA A 167 -20.33 -13.70 -25.91
CA ALA A 167 -21.79 -13.76 -25.90
C ALA A 167 -22.42 -14.94 -25.11
N GLN A 168 -21.70 -16.03 -24.84
CA GLN A 168 -22.19 -17.18 -24.06
C GLN A 168 -22.29 -16.87 -22.57
N GLU A 169 -21.58 -15.84 -22.10
CA GLU A 169 -21.62 -15.39 -20.70
C GLU A 169 -22.76 -14.40 -20.42
N ARG A 170 -23.52 -14.02 -21.45
CA ARG A 170 -24.64 -13.09 -21.31
C ARG A 170 -25.80 -13.76 -20.60
N GLN A 171 -26.21 -13.19 -19.46
CA GLN A 171 -27.39 -13.62 -18.71
C GLN A 171 -28.61 -12.74 -18.99
N VAL A 172 -29.81 -13.29 -18.75
CA VAL A 172 -31.05 -12.51 -18.77
C VAL A 172 -31.18 -11.78 -17.44
N LEU A 173 -31.18 -10.44 -17.48
CA LEU A 173 -31.35 -9.60 -16.29
C LEU A 173 -32.73 -8.95 -16.31
N GLN A 174 -33.43 -9.01 -15.18
CA GLN A 174 -34.67 -8.25 -14.97
C GLN A 174 -34.29 -6.86 -14.46
N ALA A 175 -34.70 -5.82 -15.18
CA ALA A 175 -34.37 -4.44 -14.85
C ALA A 175 -35.56 -3.50 -15.11
N PRO A 176 -35.68 -2.40 -14.35
CA PRO A 176 -36.60 -1.30 -14.66
C PRO A 176 -36.38 -0.77 -16.09
N ALA A 177 -37.45 -0.30 -16.75
CA ALA A 177 -37.39 0.14 -18.14
C ALA A 177 -36.46 1.34 -18.38
N GLY A 178 -36.17 2.13 -17.32
CA GLY A 178 -35.24 3.25 -17.37
C GLY A 178 -33.76 2.87 -17.21
N MET A 179 -33.45 1.59 -16.94
CA MET A 179 -32.08 1.09 -16.83
C MET A 179 -31.60 0.55 -18.18
N GLU A 180 -30.61 1.21 -18.77
CA GLU A 180 -29.93 0.71 -19.97
C GLU A 180 -28.87 -0.32 -19.56
N ILE A 181 -28.80 -1.47 -20.25
CA ILE A 181 -27.76 -2.50 -19.99
C ILE A 181 -26.87 -2.63 -21.21
N ARG A 182 -25.58 -2.30 -21.04
CA ARG A 182 -24.54 -2.46 -22.05
C ARG A 182 -23.63 -3.63 -21.70
N TRP A 183 -23.51 -4.55 -22.65
CA TRP A 183 -22.64 -5.71 -22.57
C TRP A 183 -21.35 -5.40 -23.33
N LEU A 184 -20.21 -5.54 -22.64
CA LEU A 184 -18.88 -5.28 -23.16
C LEU A 184 -18.19 -6.63 -23.35
N GLN A 185 -17.99 -7.06 -24.60
CA GLN A 185 -17.51 -8.41 -24.91
C GLN A 185 -16.01 -8.39 -25.20
N ARG A 186 -15.23 -9.14 -24.41
CA ARG A 186 -13.77 -9.17 -24.52
C ARG A 186 -13.26 -9.85 -25.81
N ASP A 187 -13.99 -10.82 -26.35
CA ASP A 187 -13.68 -11.47 -27.62
C ASP A 187 -13.80 -10.54 -28.85
N GLY A 188 -14.49 -9.41 -28.71
CA GLY A 188 -14.52 -8.34 -29.71
C GLY A 188 -13.24 -7.50 -29.77
N GLU A 189 -12.40 -7.55 -28.73
CA GLU A 189 -11.14 -6.78 -28.60
C GLU A 189 -9.99 -7.70 -28.13
N PRO A 190 -9.51 -8.64 -28.99
CA PRO A 190 -8.54 -9.64 -28.58
C PRO A 190 -7.21 -9.01 -28.13
N GLY A 191 -6.74 -9.41 -26.94
CA GLY A 191 -5.45 -8.96 -26.38
C GLY A 191 -5.55 -7.85 -25.34
N LEU A 192 -6.75 -7.31 -25.06
CA LEU A 192 -6.94 -6.45 -23.89
C LEU A 192 -6.96 -7.28 -22.59
N PRO A 193 -6.24 -6.86 -21.54
CA PRO A 193 -6.36 -7.47 -20.22
C PRO A 193 -7.80 -7.40 -19.67
N HIS A 194 -8.16 -8.38 -18.84
CA HIS A 194 -9.45 -8.41 -18.15
C HIS A 194 -9.71 -7.10 -17.39
N GLY A 195 -10.95 -6.61 -17.42
CA GLY A 195 -11.35 -5.39 -16.71
C GLY A 195 -10.98 -4.08 -17.42
N ARG A 196 -10.15 -4.10 -18.47
CA ARG A 196 -9.77 -2.88 -19.19
C ARG A 196 -10.91 -2.28 -20.00
N LEU A 197 -11.71 -3.14 -20.64
CA LEU A 197 -12.85 -2.69 -21.43
C LEU A 197 -13.93 -2.11 -20.50
N LEU A 198 -14.18 -2.76 -19.36
CA LEU A 198 -15.07 -2.23 -18.33
C LEU A 198 -14.64 -0.85 -17.84
N ALA A 199 -13.36 -0.71 -17.50
CA ALA A 199 -12.83 0.53 -16.95
C ALA A 199 -12.92 1.69 -17.94
N GLN A 200 -12.60 1.44 -19.22
CA GLN A 200 -12.77 2.43 -20.28
C GLN A 200 -14.22 2.88 -20.39
N ALA A 201 -15.16 1.94 -20.44
CA ALA A 201 -16.58 2.26 -20.53
C ALA A 201 -17.09 3.07 -19.33
N VAL A 202 -16.58 2.80 -18.12
CA VAL A 202 -16.90 3.60 -16.92
C VAL A 202 -16.43 5.04 -17.06
N VAL A 203 -15.19 5.24 -17.54
CA VAL A 203 -14.60 6.58 -17.72
C VAL A 203 -15.29 7.39 -18.82
N GLU A 204 -15.71 6.73 -19.88
CA GLU A 204 -16.38 7.37 -21.03
C GLU A 204 -17.87 7.65 -20.77
N THR A 205 -18.45 7.06 -19.72
CA THR A 205 -19.86 7.24 -19.39
C THR A 205 -20.10 8.63 -18.80
N PRO A 206 -20.92 9.48 -19.44
CA PRO A 206 -21.34 10.74 -18.85
C PRO A 206 -22.23 10.49 -17.64
N VAL A 207 -21.84 11.04 -16.48
CA VAL A 207 -22.63 10.99 -15.25
C VAL A 207 -23.36 12.33 -15.09
N PRO A 208 -24.66 12.35 -14.72
CA PRO A 208 -25.39 13.59 -14.49
C PRO A 208 -24.74 14.47 -13.41
N GLU A 209 -24.48 15.74 -13.74
CA GLU A 209 -23.89 16.72 -12.80
C GLU A 209 -24.87 17.19 -11.71
N THR A 210 -26.17 16.95 -11.91
CA THR A 210 -27.23 17.38 -11.00
C THR A 210 -28.13 16.21 -10.59
N GLY A 211 -28.65 16.25 -9.38
CA GLY A 211 -29.47 15.18 -8.80
C GLY A 211 -28.64 14.19 -7.98
N ARG A 212 -29.31 13.25 -7.32
CA ARG A 212 -28.62 12.19 -6.57
C ARG A 212 -28.19 11.08 -7.52
N VAL A 213 -26.90 10.80 -7.54
CA VAL A 213 -26.31 9.68 -8.27
C VAL A 213 -25.86 8.60 -7.28
N ALA A 214 -26.14 7.33 -7.60
CA ALA A 214 -25.56 6.18 -6.90
C ALA A 214 -24.73 5.35 -7.87
N CYS A 215 -23.47 5.10 -7.50
CA CYS A 215 -22.53 4.31 -8.29
C CYS A 215 -22.21 3.02 -7.54
N TRP A 216 -22.27 1.88 -8.23
CA TRP A 216 -21.86 0.60 -7.69
C TRP A 216 -20.93 -0.13 -8.66
N LEU A 217 -19.81 -0.65 -8.16
CA LEU A 217 -18.97 -1.56 -8.93
C LEU A 217 -18.38 -2.70 -8.11
N GLY A 218 -18.42 -3.89 -8.70
CA GLY A 218 -17.61 -5.03 -8.30
C GLY A 218 -16.93 -5.61 -9.53
N ALA A 219 -15.63 -5.87 -9.48
CA ALA A 219 -14.93 -6.44 -10.62
C ALA A 219 -13.57 -6.99 -10.19
N GLU A 220 -12.83 -7.51 -11.16
CA GLU A 220 -11.37 -7.62 -11.12
C GLU A 220 -10.72 -6.31 -10.59
N LEU A 221 -9.64 -6.47 -9.80
CA LEU A 221 -8.96 -5.41 -9.05
C LEU A 221 -8.60 -4.17 -9.89
N THR A 222 -8.16 -4.37 -11.12
CA THR A 222 -7.73 -3.31 -12.05
C THR A 222 -8.89 -2.39 -12.42
N ALA A 223 -10.02 -2.97 -12.83
CA ALA A 223 -11.22 -2.21 -13.17
C ALA A 223 -11.76 -1.44 -11.96
N PHE A 224 -11.72 -2.07 -10.78
CA PHE A 224 -12.11 -1.46 -9.51
C PHE A 224 -11.32 -0.19 -9.19
N GLN A 225 -9.99 -0.21 -9.32
CA GLN A 225 -9.14 0.93 -8.98
C GLN A 225 -9.41 2.12 -9.91
N ILE A 226 -9.58 1.88 -11.21
CA ILE A 226 -9.85 2.92 -12.21
C ILE A 226 -11.19 3.59 -11.94
N ALA A 227 -12.25 2.79 -11.84
CA ALA A 227 -13.60 3.30 -11.65
C ALA A 227 -13.72 4.12 -10.36
N ARG A 228 -13.12 3.62 -9.26
CA ARG A 228 -13.11 4.33 -7.98
C ARG A 228 -12.41 5.69 -8.07
N ALA A 229 -11.24 5.75 -8.71
CA ALA A 229 -10.50 6.99 -8.88
C ALA A 229 -11.26 7.99 -9.76
N HIS A 230 -11.83 7.52 -10.86
CA HIS A 230 -12.59 8.35 -11.78
C HIS A 230 -13.84 8.96 -11.13
N TRP A 231 -14.71 8.14 -10.51
CA TRP A 231 -15.94 8.64 -9.90
C TRP A 231 -15.69 9.62 -8.75
N ARG A 232 -14.61 9.43 -7.98
CA ARG A 232 -14.21 10.41 -6.95
C ARG A 232 -13.73 11.73 -7.55
N LYS A 233 -13.02 11.68 -8.69
CA LYS A 233 -12.52 12.88 -9.37
C LYS A 233 -13.64 13.75 -9.94
N LEU A 234 -14.81 13.18 -10.25
CA LEU A 234 -15.97 13.93 -10.74
C LEU A 234 -16.47 14.99 -9.74
N GLY A 235 -16.25 14.79 -8.44
CA GLY A 235 -16.47 15.79 -7.39
C GLY A 235 -17.93 16.15 -7.08
N HIS A 236 -18.89 15.84 -7.98
CA HIS A 236 -20.32 16.10 -7.80
C HIS A 236 -21.13 14.90 -7.30
N ILE A 237 -20.51 13.72 -7.16
CA ILE A 237 -21.14 12.52 -6.60
C ILE A 237 -20.78 12.43 -5.11
N ASP A 238 -21.79 12.34 -4.24
CA ASP A 238 -21.58 12.10 -2.81
C ASP A 238 -20.82 10.79 -2.59
N GLU A 239 -19.64 10.87 -1.95
CA GLU A 239 -18.77 9.71 -1.74
C GLU A 239 -19.47 8.57 -0.99
N SER A 240 -20.46 8.87 -0.14
CA SER A 240 -21.22 7.86 0.61
C SER A 240 -22.11 6.98 -0.28
N ARG A 241 -22.31 7.39 -1.54
CA ARG A 241 -23.12 6.71 -2.59
C ARG A 241 -22.27 6.04 -3.66
N ILE A 242 -20.94 6.06 -3.50
CA ILE A 242 -19.99 5.35 -4.35
C ILE A 242 -19.59 4.05 -3.64
N HIS A 243 -20.16 2.94 -4.10
CA HIS A 243 -19.91 1.61 -3.55
C HIS A 243 -19.05 0.80 -4.49
N VAL A 244 -17.80 0.55 -4.11
CA VAL A 244 -16.83 -0.14 -4.97
C VAL A 244 -16.14 -1.25 -4.19
N ALA A 245 -15.99 -2.43 -4.79
CA ALA A 245 -15.34 -3.58 -4.16
C ALA A 245 -14.50 -4.41 -5.16
N PRO A 246 -13.25 -4.75 -4.85
CA PRO A 246 -12.49 -5.70 -5.66
C PRO A 246 -12.93 -7.13 -5.31
N TYR A 247 -13.33 -7.92 -6.31
CA TYR A 247 -13.91 -9.26 -6.10
C TYR A 247 -12.90 -10.38 -6.29
N TRP A 248 -12.00 -10.23 -7.25
CA TRP A 248 -10.99 -11.22 -7.57
C TRP A 248 -9.83 -10.55 -8.31
N ASN A 249 -8.76 -11.32 -8.55
CA ASN A 249 -7.59 -10.89 -9.28
C ASN A 249 -7.23 -11.98 -10.30
N ALA A 250 -7.15 -11.62 -11.57
CA ALA A 250 -7.04 -12.56 -12.69
C ALA A 250 -5.69 -13.29 -12.78
N ALA A 251 -4.67 -12.81 -12.06
CA ALA A 251 -3.41 -13.52 -11.86
C ALA A 251 -2.70 -13.01 -10.60
N LYS A 252 -1.64 -13.70 -10.16
CA LYS A 252 -0.46 -13.02 -9.58
C LYS A 252 0.18 -12.10 -10.64
N GLN A 253 -0.61 -11.24 -11.27
CA GLN A 253 -0.14 -10.17 -12.10
C GLN A 253 0.49 -9.20 -11.12
N THR A 254 1.82 -9.15 -11.19
CA THR A 254 2.63 -8.16 -10.55
C THR A 254 2.00 -6.78 -10.76
N ARG A 255 1.77 -6.08 -9.64
CA ARG A 255 1.05 -4.79 -9.49
C ARG A 255 1.55 -3.64 -10.40
N THR A 256 2.43 -3.88 -11.37
CA THR A 256 2.91 -2.93 -12.38
C THR A 256 1.74 -2.26 -13.09
N GLU A 257 0.66 -2.98 -13.39
CA GLU A 257 -0.46 -2.42 -14.17
C GLU A 257 -1.39 -1.51 -13.37
N VAL A 258 -1.45 -1.62 -12.04
CA VAL A 258 -2.24 -0.74 -11.16
C VAL A 258 -1.73 0.71 -11.19
N LYS A 259 -0.42 0.90 -11.42
CA LYS A 259 0.19 2.24 -11.56
C LYS A 259 0.10 2.83 -12.97
N LEU A 260 -0.41 2.08 -13.96
CA LEU A 260 -0.48 2.48 -15.38
C LEU A 260 -1.82 3.12 -15.79
N LEU A 261 -2.66 3.52 -14.83
CA LEU A 261 -4.09 3.74 -15.05
C LEU A 261 -4.59 5.19 -15.02
N ALA A 262 -3.69 6.14 -14.91
CA ALA A 262 -3.63 7.13 -15.98
C ALA A 262 -2.53 6.61 -16.90
N ARG A 263 -2.71 6.56 -18.23
CA ARG A 263 -1.51 6.83 -19.05
C ARG A 263 -1.11 8.21 -18.59
N PRO A 264 0.01 8.39 -17.88
CA PRO A 264 0.44 9.72 -17.57
C PRO A 264 0.46 10.46 -18.90
N THR A 265 -0.23 11.60 -18.93
CA THR A 265 -0.15 12.49 -20.07
C THR A 265 1.33 12.70 -20.38
N PRO A 266 1.73 12.95 -21.64
CA PRO A 266 3.14 13.24 -21.93
C PRO A 266 3.74 14.32 -21.02
N ALA A 267 2.92 15.23 -20.49
CA ALA A 267 3.30 16.23 -19.50
C ALA A 267 3.63 15.68 -18.09
N GLU A 268 3.01 14.57 -17.69
CA GLU A 268 3.23 13.89 -16.40
C GLU A 268 4.42 12.93 -16.42
N LEU A 269 4.93 12.56 -17.59
CA LEU A 269 6.15 11.76 -17.74
C LEU A 269 7.38 12.64 -17.97
N PHE A 270 8.53 12.10 -17.61
CA PHE A 270 9.77 12.56 -18.22
C PHE A 270 9.73 12.33 -19.73
N GLU A 271 10.40 13.22 -20.47
CA GLU A 271 10.63 13.01 -21.90
C GLU A 271 11.35 11.68 -22.14
N PRO A 272 11.10 10.98 -23.26
CA PRO A 272 11.80 9.75 -23.57
C PRO A 272 13.32 9.92 -23.48
N VAL A 273 13.95 9.13 -22.62
CA VAL A 273 15.40 9.16 -22.42
C VAL A 273 16.08 8.33 -23.51
N ASP A 274 17.15 8.85 -24.10
CA ASP A 274 18.06 8.08 -24.95
C ASP A 274 18.84 7.08 -24.07
N THR A 275 18.28 5.88 -23.92
CA THR A 275 18.83 4.83 -23.07
C THR A 275 20.20 4.34 -23.56
N GLU A 276 20.42 4.28 -24.87
CA GLU A 276 21.71 3.82 -25.43
C GLU A 276 22.80 4.86 -25.18
N GLY A 277 22.50 6.14 -25.44
CA GLY A 277 23.39 7.25 -25.13
C GLY A 277 23.70 7.36 -23.64
N LEU A 278 22.69 7.20 -22.77
CA LEU A 278 22.85 7.23 -21.31
C LEU A 278 23.76 6.09 -20.82
N ALA A 279 23.54 4.86 -21.28
CA ALA A 279 24.40 3.73 -20.94
C ALA A 279 25.85 3.95 -21.41
N ALA A 280 26.05 4.50 -22.61
CA ALA A 280 27.37 4.83 -23.12
C ALA A 280 28.08 5.92 -22.30
N LEU A 281 27.34 6.95 -21.85
CA LEU A 281 27.86 7.99 -20.94
C LEU A 281 28.26 7.39 -19.60
N TRP A 282 27.42 6.51 -19.04
CA TRP A 282 27.70 5.86 -17.77
C TRP A 282 28.96 4.98 -17.81
N ARG A 283 29.13 4.19 -18.87
CA ARG A 283 30.35 3.38 -19.05
C ARG A 283 31.61 4.25 -19.13
N ARG A 284 31.52 5.45 -19.73
CA ARG A 284 32.64 6.42 -19.70
C ARG A 284 32.90 6.96 -18.31
N ASN A 285 31.86 7.33 -17.57
CA ASN A 285 31.99 7.76 -16.17
C ASN A 285 32.70 6.68 -15.34
N LEU A 286 32.30 5.40 -15.46
CA LEU A 286 32.97 4.30 -14.75
C LEU A 286 34.44 4.09 -15.14
N ALA A 287 34.84 4.47 -16.37
CA ALA A 287 36.22 4.37 -16.83
C ALA A 287 37.10 5.55 -16.36
N ASP A 288 36.50 6.63 -15.87
CA ASP A 288 37.24 7.77 -15.34
C ASP A 288 37.94 7.44 -14.02
N ARG A 289 39.06 8.12 -13.73
CA ARG A 289 39.86 7.87 -12.52
C ARG A 289 39.12 8.19 -11.22
N THR A 290 38.06 8.97 -11.29
CA THR A 290 37.23 9.36 -10.14
C THR A 290 35.78 9.43 -10.62
N PRO A 291 35.11 8.27 -10.78
CA PRO A 291 33.74 8.22 -11.29
C PRO A 291 32.81 8.92 -10.30
N SER A 292 31.82 9.63 -10.83
CA SER A 292 30.67 10.05 -10.02
C SER A 292 29.81 8.82 -9.67
N GLY A 293 29.23 8.81 -8.48
CA GLY A 293 28.28 7.76 -8.09
C GLY A 293 26.97 7.87 -8.87
N VAL A 294 26.16 6.80 -8.83
CA VAL A 294 24.83 6.74 -9.46
C VAL A 294 23.97 8.00 -9.26
N PRO A 295 23.83 8.56 -8.03
CA PRO A 295 22.96 9.72 -7.79
C PRO A 295 23.48 10.97 -8.45
N ASP A 296 24.78 11.25 -8.25
CA ASP A 296 25.44 12.45 -8.76
C ASP A 296 25.45 12.44 -10.28
N PHE A 297 25.69 11.27 -10.88
CA PHE A 297 25.63 11.10 -12.33
C PHE A 297 24.22 11.32 -12.87
N ALA A 298 23.20 10.71 -12.26
CA ALA A 298 21.81 10.86 -12.69
C ALA A 298 21.38 12.34 -12.62
N ALA A 299 21.68 13.02 -11.52
CA ALA A 299 21.41 14.44 -11.33
C ALA A 299 22.13 15.31 -12.38
N ALA A 300 23.42 15.06 -12.63
CA ALA A 300 24.21 15.81 -13.61
C ALA A 300 23.71 15.69 -15.05
N HIS A 301 22.97 14.62 -15.36
CA HIS A 301 22.40 14.37 -16.69
C HIS A 301 20.89 14.60 -16.76
N ALA A 302 20.29 15.21 -15.71
CA ALA A 302 18.86 15.48 -15.62
C ALA A 302 17.97 14.23 -15.82
N VAL A 303 18.45 13.07 -15.35
CA VAL A 303 17.70 11.81 -15.33
C VAL A 303 17.54 11.33 -13.89
N THR A 304 16.79 10.24 -13.70
CA THR A 304 16.59 9.63 -12.39
C THR A 304 17.47 8.40 -12.26
N GLU A 305 17.71 7.93 -11.04
CA GLU A 305 18.49 6.70 -10.83
C GLU A 305 17.81 5.48 -11.46
N ALA A 306 16.48 5.43 -11.44
CA ALA A 306 15.73 4.38 -12.14
C ALA A 306 15.95 4.42 -13.65
N HIS A 307 16.03 5.62 -14.28
CA HIS A 307 16.37 5.72 -15.70
C HIS A 307 17.76 5.14 -15.99
N LEU A 308 18.75 5.45 -15.14
CA LEU A 308 20.09 4.91 -15.30
C LEU A 308 20.11 3.38 -15.18
N MET A 309 19.45 2.82 -14.16
CA MET A 309 19.37 1.36 -14.00
C MET A 309 18.64 0.72 -15.18
N ALA A 310 17.54 1.30 -15.64
CA ALA A 310 16.79 0.80 -16.78
C ALA A 310 17.63 0.79 -18.07
N ALA A 311 18.43 1.83 -18.31
CA ALA A 311 19.31 1.92 -19.48
C ALA A 311 20.37 0.80 -19.55
N LEU A 312 20.67 0.15 -18.43
CA LEU A 312 21.67 -0.93 -18.32
C LEU A 312 21.05 -2.34 -18.38
N VAL A 313 19.72 -2.46 -18.52
CA VAL A 313 19.01 -3.75 -18.62
C VAL A 313 19.52 -4.56 -19.81
N GLY A 314 19.80 -5.85 -19.58
CA GLY A 314 20.31 -6.78 -20.59
C GLY A 314 21.81 -7.05 -20.51
N GLU A 315 22.59 -6.21 -19.82
CA GLU A 315 24.00 -6.49 -19.51
C GLU A 315 24.10 -7.40 -18.26
N SER A 316 24.43 -6.83 -17.09
CA SER A 316 24.33 -7.47 -15.77
C SER A 316 23.25 -6.82 -14.90
N VAL A 317 22.26 -6.20 -15.54
CA VAL A 317 21.07 -5.67 -14.89
C VAL A 317 19.86 -6.44 -15.37
N ILE A 318 19.05 -6.90 -14.40
CA ILE A 318 17.82 -7.64 -14.63
C ILE A 318 16.68 -6.78 -14.08
N ARG A 319 15.71 -6.44 -14.94
CA ARG A 319 14.47 -5.84 -14.43
C ARG A 319 13.68 -6.90 -13.66
N LEU A 320 13.23 -6.54 -12.47
CA LEU A 320 12.40 -7.38 -11.64
C LEU A 320 10.93 -7.13 -11.98
N ASP A 321 10.14 -8.20 -11.92
CA ASP A 321 8.69 -8.07 -11.85
C ASP A 321 8.30 -7.35 -10.54
N THR A 322 7.08 -6.83 -10.46
CA THR A 322 6.62 -6.12 -9.27
C THR A 322 5.94 -7.03 -8.25
N ASP A 323 6.36 -8.29 -8.10
CA ASP A 323 5.90 -9.17 -7.01
C ASP A 323 6.62 -8.77 -5.72
N TRP A 324 6.34 -7.56 -5.23
CA TRP A 324 7.07 -7.01 -4.09
C TRP A 324 6.90 -7.86 -2.83
N GLU A 325 5.74 -8.48 -2.66
CA GLU A 325 5.49 -9.40 -1.56
C GLU A 325 6.38 -10.65 -1.67
N GLY A 326 6.37 -11.30 -2.84
CA GLY A 326 7.23 -12.45 -3.12
C GLY A 326 8.72 -12.14 -2.97
N ILE A 327 9.17 -10.99 -3.49
CA ILE A 327 10.56 -10.53 -3.38
C ILE A 327 10.94 -10.35 -1.91
N VAL A 328 10.17 -9.57 -1.14
CA VAL A 328 10.45 -9.33 0.29
C VAL A 328 10.43 -10.63 1.08
N GLN A 329 9.49 -11.54 0.79
CA GLN A 329 9.40 -12.84 1.44
C GLN A 329 10.63 -13.73 1.17
N ALA A 330 11.29 -13.57 0.02
CA ALA A 330 12.44 -14.36 -0.38
C ALA A 330 13.79 -13.76 0.04
N LEU A 331 13.85 -12.49 0.48
CA LEU A 331 15.07 -11.84 0.96
C LEU A 331 15.85 -12.58 2.07
N PRO A 332 15.22 -13.35 2.98
CA PRO A 332 15.96 -14.19 3.93
C PRO A 332 16.90 -15.20 3.27
N GLU A 333 16.62 -15.64 2.02
CA GLU A 333 17.48 -16.57 1.26
C GLU A 333 18.84 -15.97 0.89
N ALA A 334 18.97 -14.63 0.89
CA ALA A 334 20.21 -13.93 0.55
C ALA A 334 21.28 -14.00 1.66
N GLY A 335 20.90 -14.39 2.88
CA GLY A 335 21.79 -14.39 4.03
C GLY A 335 22.17 -12.98 4.49
N GLU A 336 23.44 -12.77 4.82
CA GLU A 336 23.94 -11.47 5.27
C GLU A 336 24.03 -10.46 4.11
N VAL A 337 23.42 -9.30 4.33
CA VAL A 337 23.29 -8.21 3.36
C VAL A 337 23.52 -6.85 4.01
N THR A 338 23.90 -5.87 3.17
CA THR A 338 23.87 -4.45 3.50
C THR A 338 22.58 -3.85 2.97
N VAL A 339 21.73 -3.35 3.86
CA VAL A 339 20.51 -2.62 3.48
C VAL A 339 20.76 -1.12 3.54
N VAL A 340 20.47 -0.44 2.43
CA VAL A 340 20.66 1.01 2.29
C VAL A 340 19.33 1.69 2.01
N THR A 341 19.01 2.68 2.84
CA THR A 341 17.89 3.61 2.64
C THR A 341 18.43 5.03 2.66
N ARG A 342 17.94 5.88 1.75
CA ARG A 342 18.44 7.24 1.62
C ARG A 342 17.40 8.22 1.12
N ASN A 343 17.67 9.47 1.41
CA ASN A 343 17.08 10.65 0.78
C ASN A 343 18.24 11.53 0.23
N PRO A 344 17.97 12.67 -0.41
CA PRO A 344 19.02 13.51 -0.99
C PRO A 344 20.10 13.99 0.00
N ALA A 345 19.80 14.02 1.30
CA ALA A 345 20.68 14.54 2.32
C ALA A 345 21.31 13.48 3.22
N ALA A 346 20.70 12.30 3.35
CA ALA A 346 21.13 11.27 4.29
C ALA A 346 21.17 9.88 3.65
N THR A 347 22.22 9.11 3.97
CA THR A 347 22.35 7.68 3.62
C THR A 347 22.49 6.86 4.88
N HIS A 348 21.62 5.87 5.05
CA HIS A 348 21.58 4.97 6.21
C HIS A 348 21.84 3.53 5.76
N ARG A 349 22.88 2.89 6.30
CA ARG A 349 23.34 1.54 5.96
C ARG A 349 23.26 0.61 7.17
N LYS A 350 22.73 -0.60 7.02
CA LYS A 350 22.72 -1.63 8.07
C LYS A 350 23.22 -2.97 7.53
N HIS A 351 24.10 -3.62 8.26
CA HIS A 351 24.55 -4.98 7.98
C HIS A 351 23.78 -5.97 8.85
N GLY A 352 23.17 -6.98 8.23
CA GLY A 352 22.39 -7.99 8.94
C GLY A 352 21.72 -8.99 8.02
N VAL A 353 20.72 -9.68 8.54
CA VAL A 353 19.90 -10.64 7.80
C VAL A 353 18.45 -10.18 7.76
N PHE A 354 17.74 -10.47 6.68
CA PHE A 354 16.29 -10.33 6.66
C PHE A 354 15.69 -11.49 7.49
N ASP A 355 15.33 -11.22 8.74
CA ASP A 355 14.60 -12.15 9.62
C ASP A 355 13.38 -11.44 10.23
N ARG A 356 12.38 -12.21 10.67
CA ARG A 356 11.14 -11.72 11.32
C ARG A 356 10.40 -10.64 10.52
N ILE A 357 10.06 -10.97 9.28
CA ILE A 357 9.16 -10.16 8.46
C ILE A 357 7.73 -10.36 8.97
N MET A 358 7.14 -9.30 9.51
CA MET A 358 5.75 -9.29 9.94
C MET A 358 4.87 -8.67 8.86
N TRP A 359 3.85 -9.41 8.46
CA TRP A 359 2.91 -8.99 7.42
C TRP A 359 1.64 -8.38 8.02
N ASN A 360 1.32 -7.18 7.57
CA ASN A 360 0.18 -6.34 7.96
C ASN A 360 -0.39 -5.69 6.68
N GLU A 361 -0.99 -6.51 5.83
CA GLU A 361 -1.38 -6.10 4.46
C GLU A 361 -0.13 -5.63 3.68
N GLU A 362 -0.17 -4.44 3.07
CA GLU A 362 0.87 -3.94 2.15
C GLU A 362 2.05 -3.24 2.84
N ARG A 363 2.17 -3.33 4.17
CA ARG A 363 3.10 -2.51 4.97
C ARG A 363 4.11 -3.29 5.81
N PRO A 364 4.80 -4.29 5.23
CA PRO A 364 5.57 -5.24 6.00
C PRO A 364 6.59 -4.53 6.88
N VAL A 365 6.75 -5.10 8.07
CA VAL A 365 7.68 -4.61 9.07
C VAL A 365 8.77 -5.65 9.25
N VAL A 366 10.01 -5.25 9.03
CA VAL A 366 11.17 -6.10 9.34
C VAL A 366 11.68 -5.70 10.72
N LEU A 367 11.63 -6.63 11.67
CA LEU A 367 12.10 -6.46 13.05
C LEU A 367 13.19 -7.48 13.36
N ASP A 368 14.32 -7.38 12.68
CA ASP A 368 15.51 -8.15 13.00
C ASP A 368 16.37 -7.44 14.08
N ARG A 369 17.34 -8.18 14.65
CA ARG A 369 18.36 -7.67 15.57
C ARG A 369 19.08 -6.45 14.99
N ASN A 370 19.40 -6.46 13.69
CA ASN A 370 20.11 -5.35 13.04
C ASN A 370 19.25 -4.63 12.00
N ILE A 371 18.50 -5.34 11.16
CA ILE A 371 17.69 -4.72 10.11
C ILE A 371 16.30 -4.38 10.64
N ASN A 372 16.00 -3.08 10.71
CA ASN A 372 14.72 -2.57 11.19
C ASN A 372 14.10 -1.63 10.13
N LEU A 373 13.01 -2.08 9.50
CA LEU A 373 12.40 -1.42 8.36
C LEU A 373 10.90 -1.21 8.56
N ARG A 374 10.40 -0.10 8.03
CA ARG A 374 8.97 0.16 7.79
C ARG A 374 8.79 0.31 6.29
N ILE A 375 8.25 -0.72 5.64
CA ILE A 375 8.10 -0.77 4.19
C ILE A 375 6.67 -0.36 3.81
N ARG A 376 6.53 0.39 2.72
CA ARG A 376 5.26 0.70 2.07
C ARG A 376 5.29 0.21 0.62
N LEU A 377 4.84 -1.02 0.40
CA LEU A 377 4.92 -1.66 -0.92
C LEU A 377 4.15 -0.87 -1.98
N GLU A 378 3.11 -0.12 -1.59
CA GLU A 378 2.35 0.75 -2.48
C GLU A 378 3.22 1.83 -3.16
N SER A 379 4.34 2.20 -2.54
CA SER A 379 5.26 3.22 -3.05
C SER A 379 6.35 2.64 -3.96
N TRP A 380 6.51 1.31 -4.01
CA TRP A 380 7.54 0.63 -4.82
C TRP A 380 7.02 0.46 -6.26
N THR A 381 7.81 0.85 -7.28
CA THR A 381 7.36 0.87 -8.68
C THR A 381 8.32 0.18 -9.63
N HIS A 382 9.62 0.46 -9.52
CA HIS A 382 10.63 -0.14 -10.39
C HIS A 382 11.64 -0.92 -9.56
N GLY A 383 12.04 -2.09 -10.03
CA GLY A 383 12.97 -2.98 -9.35
C GLY A 383 13.99 -3.52 -10.31
N PHE A 384 15.25 -3.55 -9.89
CA PHE A 384 16.34 -4.06 -10.69
C PHE A 384 17.30 -4.84 -9.81
N PHE A 385 17.76 -5.99 -10.30
CA PHE A 385 19.04 -6.52 -9.85
C PHE A 385 20.15 -5.88 -10.69
N ALA A 386 21.27 -5.56 -10.06
CA ALA A 386 22.45 -5.08 -10.76
C ALA A 386 23.73 -5.73 -10.22
N GLY A 387 24.61 -6.15 -11.12
CA GLY A 387 25.97 -6.54 -10.79
C GLY A 387 26.86 -5.34 -10.45
N ALA A 388 27.74 -5.49 -9.46
CA ALA A 388 28.60 -4.44 -8.91
C ALA A 388 29.36 -3.64 -10.00
N GLN A 389 29.95 -4.36 -10.95
CA GLN A 389 30.85 -3.79 -11.96
C GLN A 389 30.16 -2.86 -12.98
N ILE A 390 28.86 -3.02 -13.22
CA ILE A 390 28.15 -2.31 -14.29
C ILE A 390 27.28 -1.16 -13.75
N ALA A 391 26.81 -1.27 -12.51
CA ALA A 391 25.94 -0.27 -11.92
C ALA A 391 26.65 0.72 -10.98
N GLY A 392 27.98 0.63 -10.85
CA GLY A 392 28.78 1.53 -10.00
C GLY A 392 28.46 1.37 -8.51
N TYR A 393 28.10 0.16 -8.10
CA TYR A 393 27.91 -0.22 -6.70
C TYR A 393 29.07 -1.10 -6.24
N ASP A 394 29.33 -1.08 -4.93
CA ASP A 394 30.41 -1.87 -4.32
C ASP A 394 30.13 -3.37 -4.32
N ALA A 395 28.88 -3.78 -4.50
CA ALA A 395 28.44 -5.17 -4.48
C ALA A 395 27.21 -5.39 -5.37
N ASP A 396 26.99 -6.65 -5.76
CA ASP A 396 25.78 -7.10 -6.43
C ASP A 396 24.56 -6.86 -5.53
N GLY A 397 23.45 -6.41 -6.09
CA GLY A 397 22.31 -6.02 -5.27
C GLY A 397 20.97 -5.88 -5.99
N LEU A 398 19.92 -5.77 -5.18
CA LEU A 398 18.57 -5.39 -5.60
C LEU A 398 18.36 -3.90 -5.29
N HIS A 399 17.81 -3.17 -6.26
CA HIS A 399 17.61 -1.73 -6.20
C HIS A 399 16.15 -1.42 -6.53
N ILE A 400 15.46 -0.77 -5.60
CA ILE A 400 14.03 -0.45 -5.69
C ILE A 400 13.84 1.05 -5.76
N PHE A 401 12.93 1.49 -6.64
CA PHE A 401 12.62 2.89 -6.92
C PHE A 401 11.10 3.15 -6.91
N ASP A 402 10.72 4.40 -6.62
CA ASP A 402 9.33 4.85 -6.68
C ASP A 402 8.90 5.20 -8.11
N SER A 403 7.66 5.69 -8.29
CA SER A 403 7.11 6.06 -9.61
C SER A 403 7.79 7.28 -10.22
N CYS A 404 8.49 8.08 -9.43
CA CYS A 404 9.30 9.22 -9.88
C CYS A 404 10.76 8.82 -10.09
N GLY A 405 11.08 7.51 -10.02
CA GLY A 405 12.44 6.99 -10.22
C GLY A 405 13.41 7.32 -9.09
N ARG A 406 12.92 7.72 -7.92
CA ARG A 406 13.74 8.01 -6.73
C ARG A 406 14.06 6.72 -5.98
N SER A 407 15.27 6.65 -5.42
CA SER A 407 15.71 5.51 -4.58
C SER A 407 14.75 5.28 -3.42
N VAL A 408 14.34 4.02 -3.22
CA VAL A 408 13.51 3.59 -2.10
C VAL A 408 14.29 2.70 -1.15
N LEU A 409 14.88 1.62 -1.67
CA LEU A 409 15.61 0.62 -0.89
C LEU A 409 16.67 -0.04 -1.77
N HIS A 410 17.85 -0.29 -1.22
CA HIS A 410 18.86 -1.15 -1.83
C HIS A 410 19.25 -2.28 -0.90
N VAL A 411 19.37 -3.50 -1.44
CA VAL A 411 19.84 -4.69 -0.73
C VAL A 411 21.07 -5.19 -1.44
N LEU A 412 22.24 -5.02 -0.83
CA LEU A 412 23.54 -5.33 -1.40
C LEU A 412 24.13 -6.57 -0.72
N ALA A 413 24.80 -7.43 -1.47
CA ALA A 413 25.45 -8.59 -0.90
C ALA A 413 26.69 -8.22 -0.07
N CYS A 414 26.85 -8.85 1.11
CA CYS A 414 28.09 -8.73 1.88
C CYS A 414 29.23 -9.61 1.33
N THR A 415 28.89 -10.63 0.54
CA THR A 415 29.86 -11.60 0.00
C THR A 415 29.54 -11.97 -1.45
N PRO A 416 30.50 -12.47 -2.25
CA PRO A 416 30.24 -12.96 -3.59
C PRO A 416 29.14 -14.03 -3.66
N ALA A 417 29.11 -14.96 -2.69
CA ALA A 417 28.07 -15.99 -2.59
C ALA A 417 26.68 -15.40 -2.31
N GLY A 418 26.60 -14.36 -1.46
CA GLY A 418 25.37 -13.60 -1.28
C GLY A 418 24.92 -12.90 -2.56
N GLY A 419 25.86 -12.42 -3.37
CA GLY A 419 25.60 -11.84 -4.69
C GLY A 419 24.99 -12.85 -5.66
N GLU A 420 25.49 -14.09 -5.66
CA GLU A 420 24.89 -15.19 -6.42
C GLU A 420 23.46 -15.48 -5.95
N LYS A 421 23.18 -15.46 -4.63
CA LYS A 421 21.82 -15.61 -4.10
C LYS A 421 20.87 -14.49 -4.52
N LEU A 422 21.30 -13.24 -4.44
CA LEU A 422 20.49 -12.11 -4.93
C LEU A 422 20.23 -12.23 -6.43
N ARG A 423 21.19 -12.74 -7.21
CA ARG A 423 21.01 -13.00 -8.63
C ARG A 423 20.04 -14.15 -8.91
N GLU A 424 20.10 -15.25 -8.14
CA GLU A 424 19.12 -16.35 -8.23
C GLU A 424 17.70 -15.84 -7.95
N LEU A 425 17.52 -15.02 -6.90
CA LEU A 425 16.25 -14.37 -6.60
C LEU A 425 15.81 -13.47 -7.75
N ALA A 426 16.71 -12.66 -8.31
CA ALA A 426 16.41 -11.80 -9.45
C ALA A 426 15.95 -12.56 -10.70
N GLN A 427 16.48 -13.77 -10.93
CA GLN A 427 16.02 -14.64 -12.01
C GLN A 427 14.63 -15.23 -11.72
N ARG A 428 14.33 -15.54 -10.45
CA ARG A 428 13.01 -16.02 -10.03
C ARG A 428 11.92 -14.97 -10.24
N PHE A 429 12.24 -13.70 -9.95
CA PHE A 429 11.33 -12.55 -10.08
C PHE A 429 11.67 -11.68 -11.30
N ARG A 430 12.12 -12.28 -12.40
CA ARG A 430 12.50 -11.56 -13.61
C ARG A 430 11.24 -11.09 -14.35
N ASP A 431 11.17 -9.80 -14.69
CA ASP A 431 10.08 -9.28 -15.52
C ASP A 431 10.13 -9.87 -16.93
N SER A 432 8.97 -10.20 -17.49
CA SER A 432 8.85 -10.62 -18.89
C SER A 432 9.27 -9.52 -19.88
N ASP A 433 9.10 -8.25 -19.52
CA ASP A 433 9.56 -7.09 -20.28
C ASP A 433 10.91 -6.58 -19.75
N GLN A 434 11.97 -6.85 -20.51
CA GLN A 434 13.33 -6.39 -20.24
C GLN A 434 13.73 -5.20 -21.13
N ASN A 435 12.77 -4.41 -21.64
CA ASN A 435 13.06 -3.22 -22.43
C ASN A 435 13.80 -2.17 -21.59
N PRO A 436 14.91 -1.57 -22.02
CA PRO A 436 15.64 -0.59 -21.21
C PRO A 436 14.89 0.72 -20.94
N ARG A 437 13.71 0.94 -21.54
CA ARG A 437 12.86 2.10 -21.29
C ARG A 437 11.89 1.84 -20.15
N ILE A 438 11.66 2.89 -19.34
CA ILE A 438 10.63 2.92 -18.28
C ILE A 438 9.84 4.23 -18.37
N GLY A 439 8.58 4.19 -17.94
CA GLY A 439 7.81 5.41 -17.68
C GLY A 439 8.08 5.90 -16.27
N VAL A 440 8.65 7.10 -16.14
CA VAL A 440 8.90 7.76 -14.86
C VAL A 440 8.07 9.03 -14.77
N HIS A 441 7.31 9.16 -13.69
CA HIS A 441 6.49 10.34 -13.44
C HIS A 441 7.36 11.52 -13.03
N ARG A 442 6.96 12.73 -13.46
CA ARG A 442 7.49 13.95 -12.88
C ARG A 442 6.98 14.07 -11.44
N PRO A 443 7.83 14.46 -10.48
CA PRO A 443 7.37 14.75 -9.13
C PRO A 443 6.26 15.79 -9.19
N SER A 444 5.11 15.49 -8.58
CA SER A 444 4.10 16.52 -8.36
C SER A 444 4.63 17.50 -7.31
N PRO A 445 4.50 18.82 -7.51
CA PRO A 445 4.85 19.77 -6.47
C PRO A 445 4.00 19.46 -5.22
N PRO A 446 4.59 19.57 -4.01
CA PRO A 446 3.80 19.43 -2.80
C PRO A 446 2.68 20.48 -2.81
N PRO A 447 1.49 20.15 -2.26
CA PRO A 447 0.44 21.14 -2.11
C PRO A 447 0.97 22.32 -1.28
N ALA A 448 0.56 23.53 -1.64
CA ALA A 448 0.91 24.71 -0.86
C ALA A 448 0.48 24.53 0.59
N ALA A 449 1.30 25.01 1.54
CA ALA A 449 0.88 25.07 2.93
C ALA A 449 -0.38 25.94 3.02
N PRO A 450 -1.40 25.54 3.80
CA PRO A 450 -2.52 26.43 4.11
C PRO A 450 -2.01 27.66 4.86
N ASP A 451 -2.80 28.72 4.88
CA ASP A 451 -2.49 29.88 5.72
C ASP A 451 -2.50 29.44 7.20
N ASP A 452 -1.55 29.92 7.99
CA ASP A 452 -1.49 29.63 9.42
C ASP A 452 -2.75 30.05 10.15
N ALA A 453 -3.39 31.13 9.67
CA ALA A 453 -4.64 31.63 10.22
C ALA A 453 -5.81 30.63 10.06
N GLU A 454 -5.69 29.67 9.14
CA GLU A 454 -6.70 28.62 8.93
C GLU A 454 -6.54 27.43 9.91
N ILE A 455 -5.41 27.36 10.63
CA ILE A 455 -5.13 26.26 11.55
C ILE A 455 -5.68 26.59 12.94
N ASP A 456 -6.56 25.73 13.47
CA ASP A 456 -6.97 25.79 14.88
C ASP A 456 -5.84 25.28 15.79
N VAL A 457 -4.89 26.17 16.06
CA VAL A 457 -3.69 25.89 16.88
C VAL A 457 -4.05 25.40 18.28
N ALA A 458 -5.13 25.94 18.87
CA ALA A 458 -5.56 25.54 20.20
C ALA A 458 -6.06 24.10 20.23
N ALA A 459 -6.89 23.71 19.24
CA ALA A 459 -7.35 22.34 19.10
C ALA A 459 -6.21 21.37 18.75
N LEU A 460 -5.31 21.77 17.85
CA LEU A 460 -4.12 21.00 17.49
C LEU A 460 -3.25 20.71 18.73
N ALA A 461 -2.89 21.75 19.49
CA ALA A 461 -2.06 21.60 20.69
C ALA A 461 -2.74 20.79 21.79
N ALA A 462 -4.06 20.97 21.99
CA ALA A 462 -4.82 20.18 22.96
C ALA A 462 -4.83 18.69 22.59
N GLN A 463 -5.06 18.37 21.31
CA GLN A 463 -5.05 16.99 20.85
C GLN A 463 -3.66 16.37 20.87
N TRP A 464 -2.62 17.15 20.55
CA TRP A 464 -1.22 16.72 20.68
C TRP A 464 -0.88 16.32 22.11
N ARG A 465 -1.29 17.12 23.10
CA ARG A 465 -1.11 16.79 24.54
C ARG A 465 -1.84 15.52 24.97
N SER A 466 -2.87 15.10 24.24
CA SER A 466 -3.66 13.89 24.49
C SER A 466 -3.23 12.66 23.69
N MET A 467 -2.15 12.75 22.90
CA MET A 467 -1.66 11.60 22.13
C MET A 467 -1.29 10.44 23.04
N LEU A 468 -1.56 9.22 22.57
CA LEU A 468 -1.22 7.98 23.26
C LEU A 468 -0.06 7.25 22.58
N ASP A 469 0.18 7.55 21.30
CA ASP A 469 1.26 6.98 20.50
C ASP A 469 1.97 8.05 19.64
N THR A 470 3.29 7.93 19.51
CA THR A 470 4.12 8.79 18.64
C THR A 470 3.71 8.78 17.17
N HIS A 471 3.09 7.71 16.66
CA HIS A 471 2.66 7.59 15.28
C HIS A 471 1.43 8.46 14.96
N ASP A 472 0.71 8.94 15.99
CA ASP A 472 -0.50 9.76 15.83
C ASP A 472 -0.21 11.17 15.30
N ILE A 473 0.99 11.71 15.57
CA ILE A 473 1.35 13.10 15.28
C ILE A 473 1.16 13.48 13.80
N PHE A 474 1.45 12.56 12.88
CA PHE A 474 1.29 12.76 11.44
C PHE A 474 -0.16 12.79 11.01
N ALA A 475 -0.95 11.86 11.55
CA ALA A 475 -2.38 11.81 11.30
C ALA A 475 -3.08 13.01 11.95
N LEU A 476 -2.57 13.47 13.10
CA LEU A 476 -3.04 14.65 13.80
C LEU A 476 -2.82 15.91 12.97
N ALA A 477 -1.60 16.22 12.57
CA ALA A 477 -1.31 17.42 11.76
C ALA A 477 -2.18 17.48 10.50
N ARG A 478 -2.29 16.35 9.77
CA ARG A 478 -3.15 16.26 8.59
C ARG A 478 -4.64 16.45 8.87
N ARG A 479 -5.16 15.96 10.01
CA ARG A 479 -6.57 16.16 10.41
C ARG A 479 -6.89 17.64 10.67
N HIS A 480 -5.90 18.41 11.09
CA HIS A 480 -6.00 19.86 11.27
C HIS A 480 -5.61 20.65 10.01
N GLY A 481 -5.41 19.97 8.87
CA GLY A 481 -5.01 20.60 7.61
C GLY A 481 -3.56 21.09 7.57
N ALA A 482 -2.81 21.03 8.67
CA ALA A 482 -1.45 21.54 8.75
C ALA A 482 -0.42 20.63 8.08
N GLN A 483 0.59 21.23 7.44
CA GLN A 483 1.82 20.54 7.09
C GLN A 483 2.63 20.21 8.35
N ARG A 484 3.64 19.33 8.24
CA ARG A 484 4.41 18.87 9.41
C ARG A 484 5.25 19.96 10.06
N THR A 485 6.11 20.64 9.30
CA THR A 485 6.93 21.72 9.85
C THR A 485 6.08 22.93 10.24
N GLN A 486 4.98 23.18 9.52
CA GLN A 486 3.98 24.16 9.90
C GLN A 486 3.35 23.84 11.26
N SER A 487 2.95 22.58 11.50
CA SER A 487 2.37 22.19 12.79
C SER A 487 3.38 22.39 13.92
N TYR A 488 4.67 22.13 13.70
CA TYR A 488 5.72 22.34 14.69
C TYR A 488 5.92 23.82 15.02
N ARG A 489 5.87 24.68 14.00
CA ARG A 489 5.99 26.13 14.16
C ARG A 489 4.81 26.76 14.90
N LEU A 490 3.60 26.22 14.72
CA LEU A 490 2.39 26.81 15.27
C LEU A 490 2.08 26.36 16.70
N VAL A 491 2.44 25.13 17.08
CA VAL A 491 2.18 24.66 18.44
C VAL A 491 3.05 25.38 19.46
N PRO A 492 2.61 25.49 20.73
CA PRO A 492 3.42 26.06 21.79
C PRO A 492 4.74 25.33 22.02
N ASP A 493 5.76 26.06 22.50
CA ASP A 493 7.13 25.58 22.71
C ASP A 493 7.26 24.37 23.64
N ASP A 494 6.25 24.03 24.47
CA ASP A 494 6.30 22.78 25.25
C ASP A 494 6.13 21.53 24.37
N LEU A 495 5.57 21.67 23.17
CA LEU A 495 5.30 20.58 22.24
C LEU A 495 6.33 20.47 21.13
N ALA A 496 6.70 21.60 20.52
CA ALA A 496 7.77 21.65 19.54
C ALA A 496 8.43 23.03 19.55
N TRP A 497 9.75 23.08 19.43
CA TRP A 497 10.47 24.35 19.27
C TRP A 497 11.67 24.19 18.36
N GLN A 498 11.97 25.24 17.60
CA GLN A 498 13.08 25.25 16.65
C GLN A 498 14.41 25.50 17.36
N VAL A 499 15.44 24.77 16.93
CA VAL A 499 16.83 24.92 17.39
C VAL A 499 17.77 25.08 16.20
N ASP A 500 18.98 25.54 16.47
CA ASP A 500 20.04 25.61 15.46
C ASP A 500 20.32 24.20 14.90
N THR A 501 20.48 24.09 13.57
CA THR A 501 20.72 22.80 12.88
C THR A 501 21.98 22.12 13.37
N GLU A 502 22.96 22.88 13.86
CA GLU A 502 24.20 22.36 14.44
C GLU A 502 23.97 21.51 15.69
N LEU A 503 22.90 21.78 16.44
CA LEU A 503 22.59 21.02 17.65
C LEU A 503 22.19 19.57 17.32
N PHE A 504 21.67 19.30 16.11
CA PHE A 504 21.43 17.91 15.67
C PHE A 504 22.73 17.10 15.67
N PHE A 505 23.79 17.67 15.09
CA PHE A 505 25.09 17.00 14.96
C PHE A 505 25.79 16.90 16.31
N GLU A 506 25.72 17.94 17.15
CA GLU A 506 26.27 17.90 18.51
C GLU A 506 25.54 16.91 19.42
N VAL A 507 24.21 16.77 19.32
CA VAL A 507 23.45 15.75 20.07
C VAL A 507 23.94 14.34 19.73
N LEU A 508 24.10 14.00 18.45
CA LEU A 508 24.58 12.68 18.05
C LEU A 508 26.02 12.42 18.50
N LYS A 509 26.90 13.42 18.36
CA LYS A 509 28.30 13.33 18.78
C LYS A 509 28.41 13.15 20.30
N GLU A 510 27.61 13.86 21.08
CA GLU A 510 27.64 13.77 22.54
C GLU A 510 26.95 12.50 23.06
N ALA A 511 25.89 12.03 22.40
CA ALA A 511 25.29 10.72 22.67
C ALA A 511 26.33 9.60 22.50
N ALA A 512 27.08 9.63 21.39
CA ALA A 512 28.18 8.70 21.14
C ALA A 512 29.25 8.77 22.24
N ARG A 513 29.68 9.98 22.61
CA ARG A 513 30.70 10.22 23.65
C ARG A 513 30.28 9.66 25.02
N GLN A 514 28.99 9.67 25.33
CA GLN A 514 28.45 9.17 26.60
C GLN A 514 28.08 7.67 26.56
N GLY A 515 28.13 7.04 25.38
CA GLY A 515 27.62 5.69 25.20
C GLY A 515 26.10 5.61 25.39
N GLU A 516 25.37 6.70 25.11
CA GLU A 516 23.91 6.71 25.16
C GLU A 516 23.36 5.94 23.96
N GLY A 517 22.44 5.00 24.20
CA GLY A 517 21.73 4.31 23.13
C GLY A 517 20.77 5.26 22.42
N VAL A 518 20.73 5.22 21.08
CA VAL A 518 19.85 6.07 20.27
C VAL A 518 19.04 5.25 19.27
N MET A 519 17.93 5.83 18.81
CA MET A 519 17.20 5.37 17.63
C MET A 519 17.34 6.41 16.54
N ILE A 520 17.93 6.06 15.40
CA ILE A 520 18.14 6.97 14.27
C ILE A 520 17.30 6.51 13.10
N PHE A 521 16.52 7.42 12.54
CA PHE A 521 15.60 7.14 11.45
C PHE A 521 16.00 7.93 10.21
N VAL A 522 16.02 7.25 9.06
CA VAL A 522 16.17 7.87 7.73
C VAL A 522 15.11 7.25 6.81
N GLY A 523 14.36 8.11 6.14
CA GLY A 523 13.27 7.73 5.25
C GLY A 523 13.60 7.94 3.77
N SER A 524 12.89 7.21 2.93
CA SER A 524 12.73 7.38 1.49
C SER A 524 11.23 7.35 1.14
N PRO A 525 10.81 7.64 -0.12
CA PRO A 525 9.40 7.69 -0.51
C PRO A 525 8.57 6.41 -0.25
N GLY A 526 9.20 5.27 0.07
CA GLY A 526 8.53 3.99 0.33
C GLY A 526 9.16 3.13 1.42
N ASN A 527 10.14 3.64 2.16
CA ASN A 527 10.83 2.90 3.21
C ASN A 527 11.30 3.83 4.33
N VAL A 528 11.26 3.36 5.58
CA VAL A 528 11.99 3.99 6.69
C VAL A 528 12.89 2.95 7.31
N GLN A 529 14.18 3.27 7.43
CA GLN A 529 15.18 2.42 8.07
C GLN A 529 15.60 3.00 9.40
N ILE A 530 15.75 2.12 10.39
CA ILE A 530 15.93 2.49 11.78
C ILE A 530 17.18 1.81 12.33
N HIS A 531 18.11 2.58 12.88
CA HIS A 531 19.14 2.06 13.78
C HIS A 531 18.63 2.13 15.22
N ILE A 532 18.92 1.12 16.03
CA ILE A 532 18.65 1.10 17.46
C ILE A 532 19.91 0.60 18.17
N GLY A 533 20.41 1.39 19.10
CA GLY A 533 21.57 1.07 19.91
C GLY A 533 22.56 2.22 19.99
N GLN A 534 23.71 1.94 20.58
CA GLN A 534 24.82 2.89 20.64
C GLN A 534 25.41 3.16 19.25
N VAL A 535 26.03 4.32 19.11
CA VAL A 535 26.88 4.69 17.98
C VAL A 535 28.25 5.08 18.52
N ASN A 536 29.35 4.61 17.90
CA ASN A 536 30.68 4.77 18.49
C ASN A 536 31.59 5.67 17.66
N THR A 537 31.65 5.44 16.35
CA THR A 537 32.58 6.11 15.42
C THR A 537 31.95 7.32 14.74
N VAL A 538 31.54 8.32 15.53
CA VAL A 538 30.93 9.55 15.01
C VAL A 538 32.00 10.58 14.64
N SER A 539 31.95 11.05 13.40
CA SER A 539 32.78 12.14 12.88
C SER A 539 31.91 13.26 12.34
N VAL A 540 32.18 14.50 12.77
CA VAL A 540 31.49 15.69 12.28
C VAL A 540 32.52 16.61 11.64
N THR A 541 32.36 16.84 10.35
CA THR A 541 33.19 17.76 9.55
C THR A 541 32.35 18.96 9.12
N ALA A 542 32.98 19.98 8.54
CA ALA A 542 32.25 21.13 7.98
C ALA A 542 31.23 20.74 6.88
N LYS A 543 31.41 19.59 6.22
CA LYS A 543 30.55 19.15 5.10
C LYS A 543 29.47 18.14 5.51
N ARG A 544 29.77 17.26 6.46
CA ARG A 544 28.90 16.12 6.80
C ARG A 544 29.12 15.59 8.22
N LEU A 545 28.10 14.91 8.73
CA LEU A 545 28.22 13.93 9.80
C LEU A 545 28.37 12.54 9.19
N SER A 546 29.25 11.72 9.76
CA SER A 546 29.46 10.30 9.40
C SER A 546 29.50 9.42 10.64
N VAL A 547 28.91 8.23 10.57
CA VAL A 547 29.02 7.13 11.53
C VAL A 547 29.46 5.90 10.75
N GLU A 548 30.49 5.18 11.22
CA GLU A 548 31.02 3.98 10.57
C GLU A 548 31.26 2.89 11.62
N ASP A 549 30.18 2.34 12.17
CA ASP A 549 30.20 1.22 13.10
C ASP A 549 30.11 -0.12 12.34
N GLU A 550 30.45 -1.23 13.02
CA GLU A 550 30.50 -2.57 12.41
C GLU A 550 29.21 -2.95 11.65
N THR A 551 28.04 -2.66 12.22
CA THR A 551 26.74 -3.02 11.61
C THR A 551 25.90 -1.81 11.19
N PHE A 552 26.45 -0.60 11.28
CA PHE A 552 25.72 0.64 11.03
C PHE A 552 26.59 1.72 10.40
N GLY A 553 26.15 2.22 9.25
CA GLY A 553 26.71 3.40 8.61
C GLY A 553 25.67 4.50 8.49
N LEU A 554 26.07 5.75 8.72
CA LEU A 554 25.23 6.92 8.51
C LEU A 554 26.06 8.02 7.90
N GLU A 555 25.55 8.69 6.88
CA GLU A 555 26.10 9.93 6.37
C GLU A 555 25.00 10.96 6.20
N ILE A 556 25.21 12.18 6.70
CA ILE A 556 24.28 13.30 6.54
C ILE A 556 25.04 14.52 6.03
N ALA A 557 24.66 15.02 4.85
CA ALA A 557 25.19 16.25 4.27
C ALA A 557 24.64 17.47 5.01
N ARG A 558 25.53 18.30 5.56
CA ARG A 558 25.15 19.48 6.35
C ARG A 558 24.52 20.58 5.51
N SER A 559 24.93 20.69 4.24
CA SER A 559 24.46 21.73 3.32
C SER A 559 22.96 21.67 3.00
N HIS A 560 22.31 20.53 3.23
CA HIS A 560 20.87 20.37 3.01
C HIS A 560 20.02 20.69 4.25
N ALA A 561 20.62 20.84 5.43
CA ALA A 561 19.87 21.10 6.65
C ALA A 561 19.36 22.56 6.69
N ALA A 562 18.05 22.74 6.66
CA ALA A 562 17.41 24.06 6.71
C ALA A 562 16.76 24.36 8.07
N SER A 563 16.18 23.35 8.73
CA SER A 563 15.62 23.53 10.07
C SER A 563 15.81 22.29 10.95
N CYS A 564 15.86 22.51 12.26
CA CYS A 564 15.97 21.47 13.26
C CYS A 564 14.99 21.74 14.41
N TRP A 565 14.30 20.71 14.86
CA TRP A 565 13.23 20.83 15.84
C TRP A 565 13.43 19.86 16.99
N LEU A 566 13.26 20.35 18.22
CA LEU A 566 12.97 19.50 19.35
C LEU A 566 11.46 19.31 19.44
N VAL A 567 11.04 18.05 19.56
CA VAL A 567 9.63 17.68 19.50
C VAL A 567 9.31 16.76 20.65
N SER A 568 8.40 17.20 21.52
CA SER A 568 7.85 16.43 22.63
C SER A 568 6.56 15.72 22.22
N LYS A 569 6.48 14.43 22.50
CA LYS A 569 5.36 13.56 22.13
C LYS A 569 4.89 12.82 23.38
N PRO A 570 3.76 13.23 23.98
CA PRO A 570 3.13 12.47 25.05
C PRO A 570 2.69 11.10 24.54
N THR A 571 2.91 10.07 25.34
CA THR A 571 2.44 8.70 25.07
C THR A 571 1.96 8.03 26.35
N ILE A 572 1.35 6.85 26.23
CA ILE A 572 1.00 6.03 27.39
C ILE A 572 2.23 5.63 28.24
N ASP A 573 3.41 5.57 27.61
CA ASP A 573 4.68 5.20 28.26
C ASP A 573 5.42 6.43 28.85
N GLY A 574 4.83 7.63 28.77
CA GLY A 574 5.43 8.89 29.18
C GLY A 574 5.83 9.78 28.00
N GLU A 575 6.49 10.89 28.32
CA GLU A 575 6.98 11.84 27.32
C GLU A 575 8.12 11.22 26.49
N ILE A 576 8.03 11.35 25.17
CA ILE A 576 9.09 10.97 24.23
C ILE A 576 9.57 12.22 23.51
N ARG A 577 10.87 12.52 23.64
CA ARG A 577 11.52 13.65 22.96
C ARG A 577 12.40 13.18 21.81
N SER A 578 12.32 13.90 20.70
CA SER A 578 13.22 13.73 19.55
C SER A 578 13.83 15.03 19.09
N ILE A 579 14.96 14.92 18.40
CA ILE A 579 15.53 15.97 17.57
C ILE A 579 15.37 15.59 16.10
N GLU A 580 14.78 16.48 15.30
CA GLU A 580 14.35 16.20 13.93
C GLU A 580 14.93 17.22 12.96
N LEU A 581 15.59 16.76 11.89
CA LEU A 581 16.26 17.59 10.90
C LEU A 581 15.48 17.58 9.58
N PHE A 582 15.31 18.75 8.97
CA PHE A 582 14.55 18.95 7.74
C PHE A 582 15.34 19.78 6.72
N ASP A 583 15.04 19.55 5.45
CA ASP A 583 15.54 20.35 4.35
C ASP A 583 14.68 21.60 4.08
N ASP A 584 15.04 22.36 3.04
CA ASP A 584 14.39 23.62 2.66
C ASP A 584 12.98 23.43 2.07
N GLN A 585 12.61 22.20 1.69
CA GLN A 585 11.26 21.84 1.26
C GLN A 585 10.40 21.35 2.43
N GLY A 586 10.97 21.26 3.64
CA GLY A 586 10.31 20.69 4.80
C GLY A 586 10.24 19.16 4.80
N ASP A 587 10.99 18.51 3.90
CA ASP A 587 11.16 17.06 3.89
C ASP A 587 12.12 16.63 4.99
N GLN A 588 11.85 15.46 5.59
CA GLN A 588 12.61 14.99 6.73
C GLN A 588 13.92 14.34 6.30
N ILE A 589 15.05 14.92 6.73
CA ILE A 589 16.39 14.39 6.48
C ILE A 589 16.66 13.20 7.39
N ALA A 590 16.55 13.40 8.70
CA ALA A 590 16.79 12.38 9.72
C ALA A 590 16.13 12.80 11.04
N TRP A 591 15.86 11.83 11.91
CA TRP A 591 15.43 12.14 13.28
C TRP A 591 15.90 11.11 14.28
N VAL A 592 16.13 11.58 15.51
CA VAL A 592 16.80 10.83 16.56
C VAL A 592 15.98 10.86 17.84
N PHE A 593 15.86 9.70 18.48
CA PHE A 593 15.33 9.51 19.83
C PHE A 593 16.39 8.82 20.70
N GLY A 594 16.26 8.92 22.02
CA GLY A 594 16.92 8.00 22.93
C GLY A 594 16.35 6.59 22.76
N GLU A 595 17.22 5.57 22.84
CA GLU A 595 16.84 4.17 22.77
C GLU A 595 15.77 3.84 23.80
N ARG A 596 14.76 3.08 23.37
CA ARG A 596 13.70 2.57 24.25
C ARG A 596 13.16 1.24 23.76
N ARG A 597 12.58 0.48 24.70
CA ARG A 597 11.76 -0.69 24.39
C ARG A 597 10.29 -0.28 24.27
N PRO A 598 9.49 -0.95 23.43
CA PRO A 598 8.03 -0.77 23.45
C PRO A 598 7.47 -1.00 24.86
N GLY A 599 6.57 -0.13 25.33
CA GLY A 599 6.00 -0.22 26.67
C GLY A 599 6.91 0.35 27.77
N SER A 600 7.94 1.13 27.42
CA SER A 600 8.89 1.71 28.37
C SER A 600 9.12 3.19 28.09
N ALA A 601 9.20 3.97 29.17
CA ALA A 601 9.56 5.38 29.14
C ALA A 601 10.95 5.59 28.51
N GLN A 602 11.15 6.75 27.90
CA GLN A 602 12.46 7.16 27.41
C GLN A 602 13.43 7.40 28.57
N ALA A 603 14.72 7.12 28.37
CA ALA A 603 15.72 7.27 29.41
C ALA A 603 15.86 8.73 29.84
N HIS A 604 15.95 8.97 31.16
CA HIS A 604 16.16 10.30 31.72
C HIS A 604 17.49 10.92 31.26
N SER A 605 18.51 10.10 30.98
CA SER A 605 19.80 10.51 30.42
C SER A 605 19.65 11.20 29.06
N TRP A 606 18.78 10.68 28.18
CA TRP A 606 18.46 11.30 26.90
C TRP A 606 17.78 12.66 27.07
N HIS A 607 16.80 12.79 27.98
CA HIS A 607 16.16 14.10 28.24
C HIS A 607 17.19 15.12 28.75
N ALA A 608 18.02 14.72 29.71
CA ALA A 608 19.08 15.58 30.25
C ALA A 608 20.16 15.94 29.21
N LEU A 609 20.42 15.07 28.23
CA LEU A 609 21.28 15.36 27.09
C LEU A 609 20.68 16.47 26.22
N LEU A 610 19.42 16.32 25.81
CA LEU A 610 18.72 17.31 25.00
C LEU A 610 18.62 18.66 25.74
N ASP A 611 18.23 18.67 27.01
CA ASP A 611 18.10 19.92 27.80
C ASP A 611 19.44 20.67 27.90
N ARG A 612 20.54 19.94 28.07
CA ARG A 612 21.90 20.52 28.20
C ARG A 612 22.41 21.11 26.89
N ILE A 613 22.15 20.45 25.76
CA ILE A 613 22.66 20.89 24.44
C ILE A 613 21.74 21.93 23.83
N CYS A 614 20.44 21.67 23.84
CA CYS A 614 19.44 22.47 23.14
C CYS A 614 18.78 23.55 24.00
N GLY A 615 18.84 23.46 25.33
CA GLY A 615 18.24 24.44 26.24
C GLY A 615 18.95 25.80 26.29
N ARG A 616 19.85 26.11 25.35
CA ARG A 616 20.72 27.30 25.45
C ARG A 616 20.26 28.55 24.72
N THR A 617 19.57 28.51 23.57
CA THR A 617 18.85 29.68 23.02
C THR A 617 17.90 29.24 21.90
N PRO A 618 16.60 29.62 21.91
CA PRO A 618 15.71 29.44 20.76
C PRO A 618 16.20 30.25 19.56
N VAL A 619 16.05 29.71 18.34
CA VAL A 619 16.23 30.49 17.10
C VAL A 619 14.87 31.09 16.72
N ALA A 620 14.86 32.38 16.35
CA ALA A 620 13.63 33.03 15.89
C ALA A 620 13.12 32.34 14.61
N ILE A 621 11.84 31.98 14.59
CA ILE A 621 11.23 31.28 13.46
C ILE A 621 10.92 32.31 12.35
N PRO A 622 11.43 32.14 11.12
CA PRO A 622 11.03 32.98 10.00
C PRO A 622 9.53 32.83 9.72
N ALA A 623 8.85 33.94 9.44
CA ALA A 623 7.43 34.00 9.12
C ALA A 623 7.10 33.29 7.81
#